data_AF-A0A967P1U0-F1
#
_entry.id   AF-A0A967P1U0-F1
#
_cell.length_a   1.000
_cell.length_b   1.000
_cell.length_c   1.000
_cell.angle_alpha   90.00
_cell.angle_beta   90.00
_cell.angle_gamma   90.00
#
_symmetry.space_group_name_H-M   'P 1'
#
loop_
_entity.id
_entity.type
_entity.pdbx_description
1 polymer ?
#
loop_
_entity_poly.entity_id
_entity_poly.type
_entity_poly.pdbx_seq_one_letter_code
_entity_poly.pdbx_strand_id
1 'polypeptide(L)' 'MSERGYSDEELVAVMISREVRDGEFCATGALSQVPAAGLLLARELHAPDC' A
#
# COMPACT_ATOMS: atom_id res chain seq x y z
N MET A 1 15.12 -0.54 9.47
CA MET A 1 15.73 -1.02 8.21
C MET A 1 15.92 -2.52 8.29
N SER A 2 15.27 -3.27 7.41
CA SER A 2 15.37 -4.73 7.33
C SER A 2 16.75 -5.21 6.86
N GLU A 3 17.01 -6.52 6.97
CA GLU A 3 18.21 -7.18 6.43
C GLU A 3 18.44 -6.90 4.94
N ARG A 4 17.37 -6.59 4.19
CA ARG A 4 17.42 -6.25 2.76
C ARG A 4 17.46 -4.74 2.47
N GLY A 5 17.61 -3.90 3.50
CA GLY A 5 17.73 -2.46 3.35
C GLY A 5 16.41 -1.71 3.16
N TYR A 6 15.26 -2.39 3.22
CA TYR A 6 13.96 -1.69 3.18
C TYR A 6 13.70 -0.94 4.48
N SER A 7 13.07 0.23 4.37
CA SER A 7 12.55 0.97 5.51
C SER A 7 11.34 0.26 6.11
N ASP A 8 10.99 0.61 7.35
CA ASP A 8 9.86 -0.01 8.03
C ASP A 8 8.54 0.44 7.36
N GLU A 9 8.50 1.68 6.86
CA GLU A 9 7.39 2.24 6.09
C GLU A 9 7.15 1.49 4.77
N GLU A 10 8.21 1.12 4.05
CA GLU A 10 8.09 0.34 2.81
C GLU A 10 7.49 -1.04 3.08
N LEU A 11 7.93 -1.69 4.16
CA LEU A 11 7.39 -2.99 4.55
C LEU A 11 5.92 -2.90 4.96
N VAL A 12 5.54 -1.84 5.67
CA VAL A 12 4.13 -1.59 6.04
C VAL A 12 3.28 -1.28 4.80
N ALA A 13 3.77 -0.47 3.86
CA ALA A 13 3.07 -0.19 2.60
C ALA A 13 2.82 -1.49 1.81
N VAL A 14 3.79 -2.40 1.75
CA VAL A 14 3.62 -3.72 1.13
C VAL A 14 2.55 -4.53 1.86
N MET A 15 2.56 -4.55 3.20
CA MET A 15 1.51 -5.27 3.96
C MET A 15 0.13 -4.69 3.68
N ILE A 16 -0.03 -3.36 3.66
CA ILE A 16 -1.30 -2.70 3.35
C ILE A 16 -1.77 -3.04 1.93
N SER A 17 -0.87 -3.02 0.95
CA SER A 17 -1.24 -3.31 -0.45
C SER A 17 -1.91 -4.68 -0.60
N ARG A 18 -1.49 -5.68 0.18
CA ARG A 18 -2.05 -7.04 0.14
C ARG A 18 -3.48 -7.15 0.68
N GLU A 19 -3.91 -6.15 1.45
CA GLU A 19 -5.28 -6.07 1.96
C GLU A 19 -6.23 -5.37 1.00
N VAL A 20 -5.77 -4.85 -0.13
CA VAL A 20 -6.63 -4.21 -1.13
C VAL A 20 -7.11 -5.27 -2.13
N ARG A 21 -8.41 -5.28 -2.43
CA ARG A 21 -8.99 -6.14 -3.46
C ARG A 21 -9.41 -5.30 -4.67
N ASP A 22 -9.29 -5.90 -5.84
CA ASP A 22 -9.67 -5.23 -7.09
C ASP A 22 -11.17 -4.92 -7.12
N GLY A 23 -11.52 -3.69 -7.50
CA GLY A 23 -12.89 -3.19 -7.50
C GLY A 23 -13.46 -2.78 -6.13
N GLU A 24 -12.68 -2.82 -5.04
CA GLU A 24 -13.08 -2.26 -3.75
C GLU A 24 -12.83 -0.76 -3.69
N PHE A 25 -13.72 0.00 -3.04
CA PHE A 25 -13.50 1.43 -2.80
C PHE A 25 -12.52 1.65 -1.64
N CYS A 26 -11.37 2.24 -1.92
CA CYS A 26 -10.35 2.54 -0.93
C CYS A 26 -10.28 4.03 -0.56
N ALA A 27 -9.92 4.35 0.69
CA ALA A 27 -9.75 5.73 1.14
C ALA A 27 -8.65 5.85 2.21
N THR A 28 -7.98 7.01 2.26
CA THR A 28 -6.97 7.33 3.29
C THR A 28 -7.13 8.76 3.80
N GLY A 29 -6.68 9.02 5.03
CA GLY A 29 -6.59 10.37 5.56
C GLY A 29 -5.49 11.19 4.87
N ALA A 30 -5.60 12.53 4.91
CA ALA A 30 -4.65 13.45 4.25
C ALA A 30 -3.20 13.32 4.75
N LEU A 31 -2.99 12.84 5.97
CA LEU A 31 -1.66 12.63 6.58
C LEU A 31 -1.26 11.15 6.63
N SER A 32 -1.98 10.28 5.92
CA SER A 32 -1.76 8.82 5.92
C SER A 32 -0.91 8.38 4.73
N GLN A 33 0.31 8.91 4.60
CA GLN A 33 1.16 8.68 3.43
C GLN A 33 1.54 7.20 3.23
N VAL A 34 1.82 6.46 4.31
CA VAL A 34 2.17 5.03 4.22
C VAL A 34 0.98 4.19 3.73
N PRO A 35 -0.24 4.33 4.27
CA PRO A 35 -1.43 3.71 3.65
C PRO A 35 -1.66 4.13 2.20
N ALA A 36 -1.51 5.42 1.88
CA ALA A 36 -1.67 5.90 0.50
C ALA A 36 -0.67 5.23 -0.45
N ALA A 37 0.59 5.07 -0.04
CA ALA A 37 1.59 4.33 -0.80
C ALA A 37 1.19 2.85 -0.99
N GLY A 38 0.61 2.21 0.03
CA GLY A 38 0.08 0.85 -0.07
C GLY A 38 -1.06 0.71 -1.09
N LEU A 39 -2.00 1.66 -1.12
CA LEU A 39 -3.09 1.68 -2.11
C LEU A 39 -2.55 1.87 -3.53
N LEU A 40 -1.64 2.83 -3.72
CA LEU A 40 -1.00 3.05 -5.02
C LEU A 40 -0.24 1.80 -5.48
N LEU A 41 0.48 1.13 -4.59
CA LEU A 41 1.19 -0.11 -4.91
C LEU A 41 0.23 -1.24 -5.30
N ALA A 42 -0.90 -1.38 -4.61
CA ALA A 42 -1.92 -2.37 -4.99
C ALA A 42 -2.47 -2.11 -6.40
N ARG A 43 -2.76 -0.84 -6.70
CA ARG A 43 -3.24 -0.41 -8.03
C ARG A 43 -2.28 -0.76 -9.16
N GLU A 44 -0.97 -0.56 -8.94
CA GLU A 44 0.04 -0.85 -9.95
C GLU A 44 0.35 -2.36 -10.11
N LEU A 45 -0.15 -3.24 -9.21
CA LEU A 45 0.20 -4.66 -9.20
C LEU A 45 -0.98 -5.61 -9.42
N HIS A 46 -1.97 -5.62 -8.54
CA HIS A 46 -3.01 -6.66 -8.49
C HIS A 46 -4.43 -6.15 -8.35
N ALA A 47 -4.63 -4.85 -8.10
CA ALA A 47 -5.94 -4.25 -7.89
C ALA A 47 -6.09 -2.93 -8.68
N PRO A 48 -5.97 -2.95 -10.03
CA PRO A 48 -5.96 -1.74 -10.86
C PRO A 48 -7.21 -0.86 -10.73
N ASP A 49 -8.34 -1.43 -10.31
CA ASP A 49 -9.63 -0.74 -10.17
C ASP A 49 -10.00 -0.47 -8.69
N CYS A 50 -9.02 -0.40 -7.78
CA CYS A 50 -9.23 -0.05 -6.35
C CYS A 50 -9.22 1.45 -6.02
#